data_AF-A0A498LQX5-F1
#
_entry.id   AF-A0A498LQX5-F1
#
_cell.length_a   1.000
_cell.length_b   1.000
_cell.length_c   1.000
_cell.angle_alpha   90.00
_cell.angle_beta   90.00
_cell.angle_gamma   90.00
#
_symmetry.space_group_name_H-M   'P 1'
#
loop_
_entity.id
_entity.type
_entity.pdbx_description
1 polymer ?
#
loop_
_entity_poly.entity_id
_entity_poly.type
_entity_poly.pdbx_seq_one_letter_code
_entity_poly.pdbx_strand_id
1 'polypeptide(L)'
;MDVFGFLNLNELALGLSNLSMFPYFDMAHYIVSVMSLREQPGALEVSQRSPFACWFSSMLYCFGGAVLSALMMADAPVAPLSNTTNLLLASLMW
;
A
#
# COMPACT_ATOMS: atom_id res chain seq x y z
N MET A 1 38.49 -16.00 4.25
CA MET A 1 37.59 -16.93 3.55
C MET A 1 36.21 -16.27 3.50
N ASP A 2 36.06 -15.13 2.81
CA ASP A 2 34.92 -14.23 3.00
C ASP A 2 34.29 -13.72 1.69
N VAL A 3 34.91 -14.03 0.54
CA VAL A 3 34.42 -13.58 -0.77
C VAL A 3 33.15 -14.34 -1.20
N PHE A 4 33.06 -15.63 -0.87
CA PHE A 4 31.87 -16.44 -1.18
C PHE A 4 30.65 -16.09 -0.34
N GLY A 5 30.85 -15.63 0.90
CA GLY A 5 29.75 -15.13 1.75
C GLY A 5 29.22 -13.78 1.26
N PHE A 6 30.11 -12.87 0.85
CA PHE A 6 29.72 -11.56 0.31
C PHE A 6 29.02 -11.66 -1.05
N LEU A 7 29.46 -12.56 -1.93
CA LEU A 7 28.76 -12.86 -3.19
C LEU A 7 27.37 -13.45 -2.93
N ASN A 8 27.22 -14.38 -1.98
CA ASN A 8 25.91 -14.94 -1.63
C ASN A 8 24.96 -13.88 -1.05
N LEU A 9 25.46 -12.97 -0.21
CA LEU A 9 24.69 -11.87 0.34
C LEU A 9 24.27 -10.84 -0.72
N ASN A 10 25.13 -10.52 -1.67
CA ASN A 10 24.80 -9.60 -2.76
C ASN A 10 23.77 -10.22 -3.72
N GLU A 11 23.93 -11.51 -4.07
CA GLU A 11 22.95 -12.24 -4.88
C GLU A 11 21.60 -12.37 -4.16
N LEU A 12 21.61 -12.61 -2.84
CA LEU A 12 20.40 -12.62 -2.02
C LEU A 12 19.72 -11.25 -1.98
N ALA A 13 20.49 -10.18 -1.76
CA ALA A 13 19.98 -8.81 -1.75
C ALA A 13 19.38 -8.43 -3.11
N LEU A 14 20.07 -8.80 -4.20
CA LEU A 14 19.60 -8.59 -5.56
C LEU A 14 18.30 -9.38 -5.81
N GLY A 15 18.24 -10.64 -5.39
CA GLY A 15 17.04 -11.46 -5.46
C GLY A 15 15.86 -10.84 -4.70
N LEU A 16 16.12 -10.32 -3.48
CA LEU A 16 15.11 -9.67 -2.66
C LEU A 16 14.60 -8.35 -3.28
N SER A 17 15.50 -7.56 -3.87
CA SER A 17 15.11 -6.31 -4.56
C SER A 17 14.28 -6.52 -5.82
N ASN A 18 14.44 -7.68 -6.47
CA ASN A 18 13.72 -8.04 -7.69
C ASN A 18 12.41 -8.80 -7.40
N LEU A 19 12.01 -8.91 -6.13
CA LEU A 19 10.72 -9.50 -5.79
C LEU A 19 9.57 -8.68 -6.37
N SER A 20 8.66 -9.35 -7.05
CA SER A 20 7.42 -8.75 -7.53
C SER A 20 6.50 -8.43 -6.35
N MET A 21 6.12 -7.16 -6.19
CA MET A 21 5.22 -6.73 -5.11
C MET A 21 3.77 -7.13 -5.37
N PHE A 22 3.36 -7.09 -6.64
CA PHE A 22 2.02 -7.51 -7.06
C PHE A 22 1.95 -9.05 -7.22
N PRO A 23 0.86 -9.71 -6.75
CA PRO A 23 -0.27 -9.17 -5.99
C PRO A 23 -0.10 -9.31 -4.47
N TYR A 24 0.79 -10.19 -4.00
CA TYR A 24 0.78 -10.67 -2.61
C TYR A 24 1.25 -9.63 -1.60
N PHE A 25 2.34 -8.91 -1.89
CA PHE A 25 2.85 -7.87 -0.99
C PHE A 25 1.94 -6.64 -1.00
N ASP A 26 1.35 -6.31 -2.15
CA ASP A 26 0.35 -5.26 -2.27
C ASP A 26 -0.89 -5.58 -1.42
N MET A 27 -1.41 -6.83 -1.49
CA MET A 27 -2.50 -7.27 -0.61
C MET A 27 -2.12 -7.17 0.87
N ALA A 28 -0.91 -7.61 1.24
CA ALA A 28 -0.45 -7.54 2.63
C ALA A 28 -0.40 -6.08 3.13
N HIS A 29 0.14 -5.17 2.31
CA HIS A 29 0.15 -3.74 2.58
C HIS A 29 -1.26 -3.17 2.76
N TYR A 30 -2.20 -3.51 1.86
CA TYR A 30 -3.58 -3.05 1.94
C TYR A 30 -4.28 -3.56 3.20
N ILE A 31 -4.15 -4.86 3.53
CA ILE A 31 -4.74 -5.45 4.74
C ILE A 31 -4.25 -4.75 6.00
N VAL A 32 -2.92 -4.59 6.16
CA VAL A 32 -2.34 -3.95 7.35
C VAL A 32 -2.78 -2.49 7.44
N SER A 33 -2.81 -1.78 6.30
CA SER A 33 -3.25 -0.38 6.22
C SER A 33 -4.71 -0.20 6.65
N VAL A 34 -5.62 -1.03 6.12
CA VAL A 34 -7.04 -1.01 6.49
C VAL A 34 -7.27 -1.42 7.95
N MET A 35 -6.56 -2.46 8.43
CA MET A 35 -6.66 -2.88 9.83
C MET A 35 -6.20 -1.78 10.78
N SER A 36 -5.11 -1.09 10.46
CA SER A 36 -4.64 0.06 11.22
C SER A 36 -5.67 1.20 11.25
N LEU A 37 -6.36 1.47 10.13
CA LEU A 37 -7.47 2.42 10.09
C LEU A 37 -8.63 1.96 10.99
N ARG A 38 -8.98 0.67 10.95
CA ARG A 38 -10.08 0.09 11.76
C ARG A 38 -9.84 0.22 13.26
N GLU A 39 -8.59 0.17 13.71
CA GLU A 39 -8.20 0.33 15.11
C GLU A 39 -8.31 1.78 15.60
N GLN A 40 -8.48 2.75 14.71
CA GLN A 40 -8.61 4.15 15.10
C GLN A 40 -9.94 4.45 15.79
N PRO A 41 -9.94 5.34 16.80
CA PRO A 41 -11.16 5.72 17.51
C PRO A 41 -12.16 6.34 16.52
N GLY A 42 -13.40 5.82 16.51
CA GLY A 42 -14.48 6.31 15.65
C GLY A 42 -14.51 5.71 14.24
N ALA A 43 -13.51 4.92 13.83
CA ALA A 43 -13.49 4.31 12.49
C ALA A 43 -14.69 3.38 12.23
N LEU A 44 -15.11 2.62 13.26
CA LEU A 44 -16.27 1.73 13.16
C LEU A 44 -17.59 2.52 13.00
N GLU A 45 -17.73 3.65 13.69
CA GLU A 45 -18.92 4.51 13.56
C GLU A 45 -18.98 5.17 12.18
N VAL A 46 -17.83 5.63 11.66
CA VAL A 46 -17.73 6.20 10.32
C VAL A 46 -18.03 5.15 9.25
N SER A 47 -17.60 3.91 9.42
CA SER A 47 -17.94 2.79 8.52
C SER A 47 -19.45 2.57 8.42
N GLN A 48 -20.17 2.63 9.56
CA GLN A 48 -21.61 2.41 9.60
C GLN A 48 -22.45 3.60 9.11
N ARG A 49 -22.03 4.83 9.45
CA ARG A 49 -22.78 6.05 9.08
C ARG A 49 -22.42 6.58 7.70
N SER A 50 -21.15 6.44 7.30
CA SER A 50 -20.58 7.07 6.11
C SER A 50 -19.61 6.09 5.41
N PRO A 51 -20.11 4.99 4.83
CA PRO A 51 -19.26 3.94 4.25
C PRO A 51 -18.34 4.46 3.15
N PHE A 52 -18.78 5.45 2.35
CA PHE A 52 -17.94 6.09 1.34
C PHE A 52 -16.78 6.88 1.94
N ALA A 53 -17.00 7.57 3.07
CA ALA A 53 -15.92 8.28 3.76
C ALA A 53 -14.93 7.30 4.38
N CYS A 54 -15.42 6.18 4.93
CA CYS A 54 -14.56 5.10 5.45
C CYS A 54 -13.71 4.47 4.33
N TRP A 55 -14.32 4.17 3.18
CA TRP A 55 -13.62 3.66 2.00
C TRP A 55 -12.59 4.65 1.47
N PHE A 56 -12.94 5.94 1.33
CA PHE A 56 -11.98 6.92 0.85
C PHE A 56 -10.80 7.08 1.82
N SER A 57 -11.05 7.06 3.13
CA SER A 57 -10.00 7.03 4.14
C SER A 57 -9.11 5.79 4.01
N SER A 58 -9.68 4.61 3.76
CA SER A 58 -8.86 3.39 3.57
C SER A 58 -8.00 3.49 2.30
N MET A 59 -8.51 4.08 1.21
CA MET A 59 -7.71 4.36 0.01
C MET A 59 -6.55 5.32 0.30
N LEU A 60 -6.74 6.34 1.15
CA LEU A 60 -5.65 7.23 1.56
C LEU A 60 -4.59 6.51 2.41
N TYR A 61 -4.96 5.50 3.19
CA TYR A 61 -3.99 4.69 3.93
C TYR A 61 -3.18 3.79 2.98
N CYS A 62 -3.85 3.19 1.99
CA CYS A 62 -3.19 2.30 1.02
C CYS A 62 -2.29 3.06 0.03
N PHE A 63 -2.76 4.20 -0.52
CA PHE A 63 -2.10 4.95 -1.59
C PHE A 63 -1.44 6.26 -1.14
N GLY A 64 -1.53 6.61 0.15
CA GLY A 64 -1.09 7.91 0.67
C GLY A 64 0.35 8.27 0.35
N GLY A 65 1.27 7.28 0.32
CA GLY A 65 2.65 7.49 -0.09
C GLY A 65 2.78 7.97 -1.54
N ALA A 66 2.02 7.36 -2.46
CA ALA A 66 2.02 7.74 -3.87
C ALA A 66 1.31 9.09 -4.07
N VAL A 67 0.21 9.34 -3.36
CA VAL A 67 -0.51 10.63 -3.39
C VAL A 67 0.39 11.77 -2.91
N LEU A 68 1.08 11.57 -1.78
CA LEU A 68 2.01 12.55 -1.23
C LEU A 68 3.19 12.79 -2.16
N SER A 69 3.76 11.73 -2.74
CA SER A 69 4.86 11.84 -3.70
C SER A 69 4.46 12.63 -4.96
N ALA A 70 3.26 12.37 -5.49
CA ALA A 70 2.71 13.12 -6.62
C ALA A 70 2.54 14.61 -6.27
N LEU A 71 2.01 14.93 -5.09
CA LEU A 71 1.92 16.32 -4.61
C LEU A 71 3.30 16.99 -4.54
N MET A 72 4.32 16.31 -4.02
CA MET A 72 5.67 16.87 -3.92
C MET A 72 6.32 17.10 -5.30
N MET A 73 5.98 16.27 -6.29
CA MET A 73 6.46 16.42 -7.67
C MET A 73 5.57 17.35 -8.53
N ALA A 74 4.56 17.99 -7.94
CA ALA A 74 3.56 18.80 -8.64
C ALA A 74 2.83 18.03 -9.77
N ASP A 75 2.67 16.72 -9.60
CA ASP A 75 1.89 15.85 -10.47
C ASP A 75 0.45 15.68 -9.93
N ALA A 76 -0.43 15.07 -10.72
CA ALA A 76 -1.81 14.85 -10.34
C ALA A 76 -1.90 13.88 -9.13
N PRO A 77 -2.40 14.33 -7.96
CA PRO A 77 -2.50 13.48 -6.77
C PRO A 77 -3.49 12.32 -6.92
N VAL A 78 -4.34 12.38 -7.94
CA VAL A 78 -5.30 11.33 -8.28
C VAL A 78 -4.70 10.26 -9.20
N ALA A 79 -3.49 10.46 -9.73
CA ALA A 79 -2.84 9.48 -10.61
C ALA A 79 -2.65 8.10 -9.95
N PRO A 80 -2.30 7.97 -8.66
CA PRO A 80 -2.21 6.66 -8.01
C PRO A 80 -3.55 5.90 -7.96
N LEU A 81 -4.67 6.62 -7.95
CA LEU A 81 -6.03 6.04 -7.95
C LEU A 81 -6.49 5.62 -9.35
N SER A 82 -5.77 5.99 -10.42
CA SER A 82 -6.16 5.60 -11.78
C SER A 82 -5.83 4.14 -12.10
N ASN A 83 -5.00 3.47 -11.29
CA ASN A 83 -4.74 2.04 -11.44
C ASN A 83 -5.92 1.23 -10.90
N THR A 84 -6.85 0.90 -11.79
CA THR A 84 -8.11 0.21 -11.44
C THR A 84 -7.88 -1.16 -10.82
N THR A 85 -6.85 -1.90 -11.23
CA THR A 85 -6.51 -3.21 -10.66
C THR A 85 -6.16 -3.10 -9.18
N ASN A 86 -5.25 -2.19 -8.84
CA ASN A 86 -4.85 -1.97 -7.45
C ASN A 86 -5.96 -1.33 -6.63
N LEU A 87 -6.73 -0.41 -7.22
CA LEU A 87 -7.88 0.20 -6.56
C LEU A 87 -8.95 -0.82 -6.21
N LEU A 88 -9.27 -1.73 -7.13
CA LEU A 88 -10.19 -2.84 -6.89
C LEU A 88 -9.64 -3.78 -5.82
N LEU A 89 -8.36 -4.13 -5.89
CA LEU A 89 -7.72 -5.01 -4.91
C LEU A 89 -7.76 -4.40 -3.50
N ALA A 90 -7.40 -3.13 -3.35
CA ALA A 90 -7.50 -2.40 -2.08
C ALA A 90 -8.95 -2.30 -1.58
N SER A 91 -9.91 -2.10 -2.48
CA SER A 91 -11.34 -2.03 -2.15
C SER A 91 -11.92 -3.37 -1.71
N LEU A 92 -11.35 -4.50 -2.16
CA LEU A 92 -11.72 -5.84 -1.70
C LEU A 92 -11.16 -6.17 -0.31
N MET A 93 -10.04 -5.54 0.06
CA MET A 93 -9.43 -5.70 1.39
C MET A 93 -10.07 -4.82 2.46
N TRP A 94 -10.70 -3.71 2.05
CA TRP A 94 -11.58 -2.88 2.88
C TRP A 94 -12.91 -3.58 3.18
#